data_AF-W1XS22-F1
#
_entry.id   AF-W1XS22-F1
#
_cell.length_a   1.000
_cell.length_b   1.000
_cell.length_c   1.000
_cell.angle_alpha   90.00
_cell.angle_beta   90.00
_cell.angle_gamma   90.00
#
_symmetry.space_group_name_H-M   'P 1'
#
loop_
_entity.id
_entity.type
_entity.pdbx_description
1 polymer ?
#
loop_
_entity_poly.entity_id
_entity_poly.type
_entity_poly.pdbx_seq_one_letter_code
_entity_poly.pdbx_strand_id
1 'polypeptide(L)'
;TPSIWPSKGVITSPFGSRVDPVTGAIGAFHEGVDIADDYGTPIVATAAGIVTFAGYTDGGYGNLVEIDHGNGFVTRYGHNSAVLVTVGMSVKQGQTIALMGSTG
;
A
#
# COMPACT_ATOMS: atom_id res chain seq x y z
N THR A 1 15.85 4.32 1.22
CA THR A 1 15.31 3.63 0.04
C THR A 1 14.51 2.42 0.47
N PRO A 2 13.30 2.19 -0.08
CA PRO A 2 12.47 1.01 0.20
C PRO A 2 13.24 -0.31 -0.03
N SER A 3 13.23 -1.23 0.94
CA SER A 3 14.01 -2.47 0.83
C SER A 3 13.46 -3.69 1.59
N ILE A 4 12.36 -3.55 2.32
CA ILE A 4 11.70 -4.67 3.02
C ILE A 4 10.29 -4.87 2.48
N TRP A 5 9.72 -6.05 2.72
CA TRP A 5 8.28 -6.27 2.50
C TRP A 5 7.44 -5.52 3.54
N PRO A 6 6.29 -4.95 3.14
CA PRO A 6 5.43 -4.18 4.05
C PRO A 6 4.55 -5.07 4.94
N SER A 7 4.38 -6.33 4.59
CA SER A 7 3.65 -7.33 5.36
C SER A 7 4.20 -8.71 5.04
N LYS A 8 3.87 -9.69 5.89
CA LYS A 8 3.86 -11.10 5.48
C LYS A 8 2.58 -11.38 4.69
N GLY A 9 2.56 -12.47 3.94
CA GLY A 9 1.38 -12.88 3.18
C GLY A 9 1.72 -13.57 1.86
N VAL A 10 0.66 -13.86 1.09
CA VAL A 10 0.73 -14.49 -0.23
C VAL A 10 0.55 -13.42 -1.30
N ILE A 11 1.41 -13.41 -2.31
CA ILE A 11 1.20 -12.56 -3.49
C ILE A 11 0.02 -13.13 -4.28
N THR A 12 -1.08 -12.37 -4.36
CA THR A 12 -2.30 -12.76 -5.08
C THR A 12 -2.38 -12.12 -6.46
N SER A 13 -1.80 -10.92 -6.63
CA SER A 13 -1.67 -10.27 -7.93
C SER A 13 -0.27 -9.65 -8.06
N PRO A 14 0.59 -10.12 -8.97
CA PRO A 14 1.89 -9.52 -9.22
C PRO A 14 1.75 -8.17 -9.94
N PHE A 15 2.87 -7.45 -10.05
CA PHE A 15 3.01 -6.29 -10.91
C PHE A 15 2.98 -6.71 -12.39
N GLY A 16 2.38 -5.87 -13.23
CA GLY A 16 2.40 -6.02 -14.68
C GLY A 16 1.05 -6.33 -15.31
N SER A 17 1.08 -6.83 -16.54
CA SER A 17 -0.13 -7.10 -17.32
C SER A 17 -0.99 -8.17 -16.66
N ARG A 18 -2.28 -7.88 -16.52
CA ARG A 18 -3.31 -8.80 -16.02
C ARG A 18 -4.58 -8.71 -16.85
N VAL A 19 -5.45 -9.69 -16.64
CA VAL A 19 -6.86 -9.55 -16.99
C VAL A 19 -7.49 -8.70 -15.90
N ASP A 20 -8.24 -7.67 -16.29
CA ASP A 20 -8.93 -6.81 -15.35
C ASP A 20 -9.89 -7.65 -14.49
N PRO A 21 -9.73 -7.66 -13.15
CA PRO A 21 -10.52 -8.54 -12.29
C PRO A 21 -11.99 -8.12 -12.18
N VAL A 22 -12.33 -6.88 -12.55
CA VAL A 22 -13.69 -6.33 -12.45
C VAL A 22 -14.43 -6.48 -13.78
N THR A 23 -13.77 -6.15 -14.88
CA THR A 23 -14.39 -6.07 -16.23
C THR A 23 -14.04 -7.26 -17.12
N GLY A 24 -13.02 -8.06 -16.78
CA GLY A 24 -12.51 -9.13 -17.62
C GLY A 24 -11.69 -8.66 -18.83
N ALA A 25 -11.39 -7.35 -18.93
CA ALA A 25 -10.64 -6.79 -20.03
C ALA A 25 -9.21 -7.34 -20.07
N ILE A 26 -8.79 -7.82 -21.24
CA ILE A 26 -7.42 -8.28 -21.48
C ILE A 26 -6.55 -7.04 -21.73
N GLY A 27 -5.44 -6.92 -21.01
CA GLY A 27 -4.48 -5.82 -21.18
C GLY A 27 -4.54 -4.73 -20.11
N ALA A 28 -5.26 -4.94 -19.01
CA ALA A 28 -5.12 -4.11 -17.82
C ALA A 28 -3.69 -4.24 -17.24
N PHE A 29 -3.18 -3.17 -16.65
CA PHE A 29 -1.84 -3.14 -16.08
C PHE A 29 -1.91 -2.86 -14.58
N HIS A 30 -1.30 -3.74 -13.79
CA HIS A 30 -1.22 -3.58 -12.35
C HIS A 30 0.07 -2.85 -11.97
N GLU A 31 -0.07 -1.62 -11.48
CA GLU A 31 1.06 -0.76 -11.08
C GLU A 31 1.61 -1.09 -9.66
N GLY A 32 1.12 -2.17 -9.05
CA GLY A 32 1.48 -2.58 -7.69
C GLY A 32 1.60 -4.09 -7.54
N VAL A 33 1.66 -4.54 -6.30
CA VAL A 33 1.62 -5.97 -5.92
C VAL A 33 0.59 -6.13 -4.83
N ASP A 34 -0.34 -7.07 -5.00
CA ASP A 34 -1.33 -7.40 -3.98
C ASP A 34 -0.79 -8.53 -3.10
N ILE A 35 -0.71 -8.27 -1.80
CA ILE A 35 -0.27 -9.22 -0.77
C ILE A 35 -1.45 -9.46 0.15
N ALA A 36 -1.94 -10.70 0.19
CA ALA A 36 -3.04 -11.11 1.04
C ALA A 36 -2.54 -11.78 2.33
N ASP A 37 -3.16 -11.38 3.43
CA ASP A 37 -3.05 -11.96 4.77
C ASP A 37 -4.38 -11.69 5.51
N ASP A 38 -4.46 -12.03 6.79
CA ASP A 38 -5.66 -11.82 7.60
C ASP A 38 -6.01 -10.32 7.77
N TYR A 39 -7.32 -10.02 7.85
CA TYR A 39 -7.81 -8.66 8.13
C TYR A 39 -7.22 -8.14 9.44
N GLY A 40 -6.75 -6.89 9.44
CA GLY A 40 -6.10 -6.29 10.60
C GLY A 40 -4.60 -6.58 10.72
N THR A 41 -4.02 -7.37 9.81
CA THR A 41 -2.56 -7.62 9.78
C THR A 41 -1.78 -6.30 9.73
N PRO A 42 -0.75 -6.10 10.58
CA PRO A 42 0.04 -4.87 10.56
C PRO A 42 0.79 -4.66 9.24
N ILE A 43 0.64 -3.46 8.67
CA ILE A 43 1.39 -3.01 7.49
C ILE A 43 2.45 -2.02 7.95
N VAL A 44 3.70 -2.25 7.52
CA VAL A 44 4.87 -1.45 7.92
C VAL A 44 5.45 -0.64 6.76
N ALA A 45 6.05 0.50 7.09
CA ALA A 45 6.78 1.31 6.13
C ALA A 45 8.03 0.59 5.63
N THR A 46 8.20 0.53 4.30
CA THR A 46 9.31 -0.22 3.67
C THR A 46 10.64 0.52 3.73
N ALA A 47 10.62 1.81 4.09
CA ALA A 47 11.77 2.65 4.39
C ALA A 47 11.36 3.83 5.28
N ALA A 48 12.33 4.54 5.84
CA ALA A 48 12.08 5.81 6.51
C ALA A 48 11.63 6.89 5.51
N GLY A 49 10.78 7.81 5.93
CA GLY A 49 10.24 8.86 5.07
C GLY A 49 9.24 9.78 5.78
N ILE A 50 8.58 10.63 5.00
CA ILE A 50 7.52 11.54 5.45
C ILE A 50 6.20 11.10 4.83
N VAL A 51 5.16 10.98 5.64
CA VAL A 51 3.80 10.68 5.16
C VAL A 51 3.27 11.86 4.37
N THR A 52 2.99 11.65 3.08
CA THR A 52 2.43 12.66 2.16
C THR A 52 0.92 12.53 2.01
N PHE A 53 0.37 11.33 2.27
CA PHE A 53 -1.08 11.09 2.28
C PHE A 53 -1.46 10.07 3.36
N ALA A 54 -2.60 10.29 4.02
CA ALA A 54 -3.16 9.39 5.03
C ALA A 54 -4.69 9.59 5.12
N GLY A 55 -5.48 8.69 4.53
CA GLY A 55 -6.94 8.79 4.54
C GLY A 55 -7.64 7.95 3.47
N TYR A 56 -8.96 8.12 3.33
CA TYR A 56 -9.74 7.43 2.30
C TYR A 56 -9.64 8.13 0.94
N THR A 57 -9.65 7.36 -0.14
CA THR A 57 -9.66 7.84 -1.53
C THR A 57 -10.74 7.13 -2.35
N ASP A 58 -11.38 7.86 -3.26
CA ASP A 58 -12.37 7.31 -4.21
C ASP A 58 -11.70 6.64 -5.44
N GLY A 59 -10.37 6.68 -5.55
CA GLY A 59 -9.61 6.21 -6.71
C GLY A 59 -9.29 4.71 -6.72
N GLY A 60 -10.06 3.89 -6.01
CA GLY A 60 -9.88 2.42 -5.92
C GLY A 60 -8.86 1.96 -4.86
N TYR A 61 -8.08 2.85 -4.24
CA TYR A 61 -7.19 2.47 -3.14
C TYR A 61 -7.90 2.37 -1.78
N GLY A 62 -9.11 2.91 -1.64
CA GLY A 62 -9.77 3.01 -0.33
C GLY A 62 -8.92 3.80 0.66
N ASN A 63 -8.76 3.29 1.89
CA ASN A 63 -7.82 3.86 2.86
C ASN A 63 -6.37 3.66 2.40
N LEU A 64 -5.70 4.78 2.16
CA LEU A 64 -4.36 4.88 1.59
C LEU A 64 -3.40 5.55 2.59
N VAL A 65 -2.18 5.01 2.65
CA VAL A 65 -1.00 5.72 3.15
C VAL A 65 -0.01 5.90 2.01
N GLU A 66 0.51 7.11 1.83
CA GLU A 66 1.61 7.43 0.91
C GLU A 66 2.79 7.99 1.69
N ILE A 67 4.00 7.52 1.38
CA ILE A 67 5.25 7.96 2.02
C ILE A 67 6.25 8.38 0.95
N ASP A 68 6.76 9.61 1.07
CA ASP A 68 7.94 10.09 0.35
C ASP A 68 9.21 9.74 1.14
N HIS A 69 10.13 9.01 0.48
CA HIS A 69 11.39 8.57 1.04
C HIS A 69 12.59 9.44 0.59
N GLY A 70 12.33 10.51 -0.16
CA GLY A 70 13.34 11.33 -0.83
C GLY A 70 13.89 10.67 -2.09
N ASN A 71 14.67 11.43 -2.86
CA ASN A 71 15.31 11.00 -4.11
C ASN A 71 14.33 10.41 -5.15
N GLY A 72 13.08 10.87 -5.14
CA GLY A 72 12.03 10.43 -6.08
C GLY A 72 11.38 9.08 -5.75
N PHE A 73 11.66 8.48 -4.58
CA PHE A 73 11.02 7.23 -4.16
C PHE A 73 9.76 7.51 -3.34
N VAL A 74 8.62 7.02 -3.84
CA VAL A 74 7.33 7.08 -3.16
C VAL A 74 6.78 5.65 -3.02
N THR A 75 6.17 5.35 -1.88
CA THR A 75 5.44 4.09 -1.67
C THR A 75 3.99 4.38 -1.29
N ARG A 76 3.09 3.49 -1.74
CA ARG A 76 1.66 3.55 -1.48
C ARG A 76 1.19 2.24 -0.88
N TYR A 77 0.36 2.33 0.15
CA TYR A 77 -0.23 1.19 0.85
C TYR A 77 -1.74 1.38 0.83
N GLY A 78 -2.43 0.67 -0.05
CA GLY A 78 -3.89 0.77 -0.23
C GLY A 78 -4.67 -0.32 0.48
N HIS A 79 -5.99 -0.25 0.33
CA HIS A 79 -6.97 -1.23 0.79
C HIS A 79 -6.99 -1.45 2.31
N ASN A 80 -6.48 -0.50 3.10
CA ASN A 80 -6.31 -0.69 4.54
C ASN A 80 -7.64 -0.67 5.30
N SER A 81 -7.76 -1.45 6.37
CA SER A 81 -8.88 -1.32 7.30
C SER A 81 -8.78 -0.08 8.19
N ALA A 82 -7.55 0.30 8.54
CA ALA A 82 -7.27 1.46 9.38
C ALA A 82 -5.94 2.13 8.99
N VAL A 83 -5.91 3.46 9.11
CA VAL A 83 -4.70 4.29 8.94
C VAL A 83 -4.23 4.74 10.32
N LEU A 84 -2.94 4.51 10.62
CA LEU A 84 -2.36 4.74 11.96
C LEU A 84 -1.38 5.90 12.01
N VAL A 85 -1.22 6.63 10.92
CA VAL A 85 -0.32 7.77 10.76
C VAL A 85 -1.06 8.97 10.16
N THR A 86 -0.46 10.15 10.26
CA THR A 86 -1.02 11.39 9.71
C THR A 86 -0.04 12.06 8.76
N VAL A 87 -0.55 12.89 7.85
CA VAL A 87 0.27 13.70 6.93
C VAL A 87 1.30 14.53 7.70
N GLY A 88 2.53 14.59 7.18
CA GLY A 88 3.67 15.27 7.79
C GLY A 88 4.43 14.47 8.85
N MET A 89 3.90 13.32 9.27
CA MET A 89 4.57 12.44 10.24
C MET A 89 5.82 11.81 9.62
N SER A 90 6.94 11.86 10.34
CA SER A 90 8.12 11.06 10.01
C SER A 90 7.94 9.62 10.47
N VAL A 91 8.27 8.67 9.61
CA VAL A 91 8.23 7.23 9.94
C VAL A 91 9.59 6.58 9.72
N LYS A 92 9.84 5.50 10.45
CA LYS A 92 11.03 4.65 10.31
C LYS A 92 10.71 3.41 9.46
N GLN A 93 11.74 2.83 8.84
CA GLN A 93 11.59 1.50 8.23
C GLN A 93 11.10 0.49 9.28
N GLY A 94 10.10 -0.32 8.92
CA GLY A 94 9.50 -1.32 9.81
C GLY A 94 8.49 -0.76 10.82
N GLN A 95 8.24 0.55 10.83
CA GLN A 95 7.19 1.14 11.66
C GLN A 95 5.82 0.78 11.10
N THR A 96 4.90 0.31 11.94
CA THR A 96 3.50 0.09 11.56
C THR A 96 2.82 1.41 11.20
N ILE A 97 2.17 1.44 10.04
CA ILE A 97 1.52 2.64 9.48
C ILE A 97 0.04 2.45 9.19
N ALA A 98 -0.40 1.21 9.02
CA ALA A 98 -1.78 0.87 8.70
C ALA A 98 -2.07 -0.58 9.12
N LEU A 99 -3.34 -0.97 9.02
CA LEU A 99 -3.79 -2.35 9.19
C LEU A 99 -4.43 -2.83 7.87
N MET A 100 -4.14 -4.08 7.48
CA MET A 100 -4.66 -4.69 6.26
C MET A 100 -6.20 -4.74 6.27
N GLY A 101 -6.81 -4.58 5.10
CA GLY A 101 -8.27 -4.61 4.94
C GLY A 101 -8.71 -4.87 3.49
N SER A 102 -9.88 -4.34 3.14
CA SER A 102 -10.48 -4.46 1.81
C SER A 102 -11.41 -3.26 1.52
N THR A 103 -10.91 -2.04 1.70
CA THR A 103 -11.73 -0.81 1.64
C THR A 103 -11.80 -0.15 0.26
N GLY A 104 -11.24 -0.77 -0.77
CA GLY A 104 -11.18 -0.26 -2.14
C GLY A 104 -10.93 -1.42 -3.08
#